data_AF-A0AA96WFC8-F1
#
_entry.id   AF-A0AA96WFC8-F1
#
_cell.length_a   1.000
_cell.length_b   1.000
_cell.length_c   1.000
_cell.angle_alpha   90.00
_cell.angle_beta   90.00
_cell.angle_gamma   90.00
#
_symmetry.space_group_name_H-M   'P 1'
#
loop_
_entity.id
_entity.type
_entity.pdbx_description
1 polymer ?
#
loop_
_entity_poly.entity_id
_entity_poly.type
_entity_poly.pdbx_seq_one_letter_code
_entity_poly.pdbx_strand_id
1 'polypeptide(L)'
;MLSNFCDPDFDVARMHLEEQELEHLATLLIQQLCVSLNGRMLAGYLNVVRNADLWTIADLPKLDLKPLQHPFVLPESFPHQTSVPRFLDGELVRWLLLSNHTQTDSGIVIRRFFAFASHRGQWEWKYLIWLKDTSSGIHADTAWEEDLESLKEGKYP
;
A
#
# COMPACT_ATOMS: atom_id res chain seq x y z
N MET A 1 2.40 9.54 17.88
CA MET A 1 3.55 8.72 18.33
C MET A 1 4.71 8.78 17.33
N LEU A 2 4.44 8.78 16.01
CA LEU A 2 5.46 9.04 14.97
C LEU A 2 5.94 10.50 14.88
N SER A 3 5.13 11.48 15.33
CA SER A 3 5.40 12.92 15.20
C SER A 3 6.74 13.41 15.78
N ASN A 4 7.36 12.63 16.66
CA ASN A 4 8.60 13.00 17.35
C ASN A 4 9.77 12.09 16.98
N PHE A 5 9.59 11.19 16.01
CA PHE A 5 10.65 10.29 15.57
C PHE A 5 11.59 11.05 14.60
N CYS A 6 12.87 11.06 14.94
CA CYS A 6 13.92 11.72 14.17
C CYS A 6 15.20 10.89 14.34
N ASP A 7 15.79 10.51 13.22
CA ASP A 7 17.10 9.86 13.12
C ASP A 7 17.91 10.51 11.96
N PRO A 8 19.17 10.10 11.73
CA PRO A 8 20.00 10.70 10.67
C PRO A 8 19.43 10.59 9.25
N ASP A 9 18.57 9.60 8.99
CA ASP A 9 18.02 9.28 7.68
C ASP A 9 16.56 9.73 7.52
N PHE A 10 15.86 10.04 8.63
CA PHE A 10 14.44 10.37 8.63
C PHE A 10 14.04 11.34 9.74
N ASP A 11 13.44 12.48 9.37
CA ASP A 11 12.93 13.49 10.30
C ASP A 11 11.47 13.85 9.96
N VAL A 12 10.55 13.38 10.81
CA VAL A 12 9.10 13.60 10.63
C VAL A 12 8.72 15.08 10.61
N ALA A 13 9.41 15.91 11.39
CA ALA A 13 9.11 17.34 11.47
C ALA A 13 9.48 18.07 10.17
N ARG A 14 10.36 17.48 9.35
CA ARG A 14 10.82 18.06 8.07
C ARG A 14 10.12 17.45 6.85
N MET A 15 9.54 16.26 6.99
CA MET A 15 8.91 15.54 5.88
C MET A 15 7.50 16.06 5.50
N HIS A 16 6.84 16.87 6.33
CA HIS A 16 5.48 17.39 6.06
C HIS A 16 4.50 16.29 5.61
N LEU A 17 4.52 15.15 6.30
CA LEU A 17 3.70 13.99 5.92
C LEU A 17 2.22 14.31 5.89
N GLU A 18 1.54 13.91 4.83
CA GLU A 18 0.08 14.00 4.73
C GLU A 18 -0.58 12.96 5.65
N GLU A 19 -1.84 13.21 6.05
CA GLU A 19 -2.60 12.30 6.91
C GLU A 19 -2.71 10.91 6.31
N GLN A 20 -2.92 10.84 4.99
CA GLN A 20 -3.01 9.59 4.25
C GLN A 20 -1.68 8.82 4.27
N GLU A 21 -0.52 9.48 4.16
CA GLU A 21 0.79 8.81 4.22
C GLU A 21 1.05 8.23 5.62
N LEU A 22 0.63 8.96 6.65
CA LEU A 22 0.76 8.52 8.03
C LEU A 22 -0.13 7.31 8.35
N GLU A 23 -1.36 7.29 7.85
CA GLU A 23 -2.26 6.14 7.95
C GLU A 23 -1.70 4.90 7.23
N HIS A 24 -1.11 5.08 6.04
CA HIS A 24 -0.45 3.98 5.33
C HIS A 24 0.74 3.43 6.11
N LEU A 25 1.62 4.30 6.62
CA LEU A 25 2.76 3.89 7.43
C LEU A 25 2.31 3.13 8.69
N ALA A 26 1.28 3.64 9.37
CA ALA A 26 0.70 2.98 10.54
C ALA A 26 0.15 1.59 10.18
N THR A 27 -0.57 1.48 9.06
CA THR A 27 -1.12 0.20 8.57
C THR A 27 -0.01 -0.82 8.31
N LEU A 28 1.06 -0.42 7.61
CA LEU A 28 2.21 -1.28 7.34
C LEU A 28 2.89 -1.78 8.63
N LEU A 29 3.14 -0.87 9.58
CA LEU A 29 3.77 -1.21 10.86
C LEU A 29 2.90 -2.16 11.69
N ILE A 30 1.59 -1.93 11.74
CA ILE A 30 0.63 -2.81 12.44
C ILE A 30 0.62 -4.19 11.79
N GLN A 31 0.54 -4.26 10.45
CA GLN A 31 0.56 -5.54 9.74
C GLN A 31 1.87 -6.29 9.99
N GLN A 32 3.00 -5.60 9.92
CA GLN A 32 4.31 -6.19 10.16
C GLN A 32 4.43 -6.71 11.59
N LEU A 33 3.93 -5.95 12.57
CA LEU A 33 3.85 -6.39 13.95
C LEU A 33 2.99 -7.65 14.08
N CYS A 34 1.77 -7.65 13.52
CA CYS A 34 0.83 -8.77 13.59
C CYS A 34 1.43 -10.08 13.05
N VAL A 35 2.16 -10.04 11.93
CA VAL A 35 2.80 -11.25 11.36
C VAL A 35 4.05 -11.68 12.14
N SER A 36 4.68 -10.74 12.85
CA SER A 36 5.89 -10.99 13.63
C SER A 36 5.59 -11.54 15.03
N LEU A 37 4.39 -11.28 15.55
CA LEU A 37 3.96 -11.81 16.84
C LEU A 37 3.99 -13.34 16.86
N ASN A 38 4.68 -13.89 17.85
CA ASN A 38 4.86 -15.32 18.03
C ASN A 38 4.28 -15.74 19.38
N GLY A 39 3.35 -16.70 19.38
CA GLY A 39 2.72 -17.22 20.60
C GLY A 39 3.73 -17.73 21.63
N ARG A 40 4.87 -18.30 21.19
CA ARG A 40 5.95 -18.73 22.10
C ARG A 40 6.59 -17.54 22.82
N MET A 41 6.83 -16.44 22.10
CA MET A 41 7.40 -15.22 22.67
C MET A 41 6.44 -14.61 23.70
N LEU A 42 5.15 -14.48 23.33
CA LEU A 42 4.12 -13.96 24.21
C LEU A 42 3.95 -14.82 25.47
N ALA A 43 3.88 -16.14 25.31
CA ALA A 43 3.78 -17.07 26.44
C ALA A 43 5.01 -16.98 27.35
N GLY A 44 6.21 -16.91 26.78
CA GLY A 44 7.46 -16.74 27.53
C GLY A 44 7.47 -15.45 28.33
N TYR A 45 7.11 -14.33 27.69
CA TYR A 45 7.01 -13.03 28.35
C TYR A 45 5.98 -13.03 29.48
N LEU A 46 4.76 -13.51 29.23
CA LEU A 46 3.71 -13.59 30.24
C LEU A 46 4.10 -14.50 31.41
N ASN A 47 4.85 -15.58 31.13
CA ASN A 47 5.37 -16.45 32.18
C ASN A 47 6.39 -15.73 33.06
N VAL A 48 7.28 -14.93 32.48
CA VAL A 48 8.24 -14.11 33.24
C VAL A 48 7.50 -13.05 34.06
N VAL A 49 6.56 -12.31 33.47
CA VAL A 49 5.77 -11.28 34.17
C VAL A 49 5.02 -11.84 35.38
N ARG A 50 4.50 -13.07 35.27
CA ARG A 50 3.73 -13.72 36.36
C ARG A 50 4.59 -14.27 37.50
N ASN A 51 5.85 -14.60 37.23
CA ASN A 51 6.69 -15.36 38.18
C ASN A 51 7.97 -14.62 38.61
N ALA A 52 8.35 -13.51 37.94
CA ALA A 52 9.51 -12.72 38.30
C ALA A 52 9.11 -11.47 39.10
N ASP A 53 9.96 -11.06 40.05
CA ASP A 53 9.83 -9.76 40.69
C ASP A 53 9.96 -8.65 39.64
N LEU A 54 9.11 -7.63 39.71
CA LEU A 54 9.02 -6.49 38.76
C LEU A 54 10.38 -5.83 38.45
N TRP A 55 11.34 -5.94 39.36
CA TRP A 55 12.70 -5.39 39.23
C TRP A 55 13.63 -6.22 38.33
N THR A 56 13.26 -7.46 37.99
CA THR A 56 14.07 -8.40 37.20
C THR A 56 13.68 -8.45 35.72
N ILE A 57 12.59 -7.80 35.32
CA ILE A 57 12.16 -7.69 33.91
C ILE A 57 12.98 -6.57 33.23
N ALA A 58 14.30 -6.73 33.18
CA ALA A 58 15.19 -5.82 32.46
C ALA A 58 15.18 -6.10 30.94
N ASP A 59 14.91 -7.35 30.55
CA ASP A 59 14.95 -7.77 29.15
C ASP A 59 13.54 -7.91 28.57
N LEU A 60 13.15 -6.93 27.77
CA LEU A 60 11.99 -7.06 26.87
C LEU A 60 12.24 -8.19 25.87
N PRO A 61 11.21 -8.97 25.50
CA PRO A 61 11.37 -9.99 24.48
C PRO A 61 11.82 -9.33 23.18
N LYS A 62 12.92 -9.82 22.61
CA LYS A 62 13.39 -9.38 21.28
C LYS A 62 12.32 -9.71 20.26
N LEU A 63 11.74 -8.67 19.66
CA LEU A 63 10.79 -8.79 18.57
C LEU A 63 11.56 -8.73 17.26
N ASP A 64 11.74 -9.87 16.63
CA ASP A 64 12.28 -9.94 15.28
C ASP A 64 11.15 -9.70 14.29
N LEU A 65 11.17 -8.53 13.63
CA LEU A 65 10.19 -8.19 12.62
C LEU A 65 10.37 -9.09 11.39
N LYS A 66 9.33 -9.84 11.06
CA LYS A 66 9.26 -10.63 9.83
C LYS A 66 8.90 -9.71 8.67
N PRO A 67 9.47 -9.93 7.48
CA PRO A 67 9.04 -9.23 6.27
C PRO A 67 7.57 -9.56 6.00
N LEU A 68 6.82 -8.56 5.55
CA LEU A 68 5.47 -8.76 5.04
C LEU A 68 5.56 -9.67 3.81
N GLN A 69 4.97 -10.86 3.91
CA GLN A 69 4.83 -11.72 2.74
C GLN A 69 3.63 -11.22 1.93
N HIS A 70 3.85 -10.98 0.64
CA HIS A 70 2.73 -10.72 -0.26
C HIS A 70 1.89 -12.00 -0.34
N PRO A 71 0.58 -11.95 -0.08
CA PRO A 71 -0.27 -13.12 -0.25
C PRO A 71 -0.22 -13.55 -1.73
N PHE A 72 0.30 -14.75 -1.97
CA PHE A 72 0.35 -15.36 -3.29
C PHE A 72 -0.98 -16.02 -3.68
N VAL A 73 -1.91 -16.11 -2.74
CA VAL A 73 -3.20 -16.76 -2.90
C VAL A 73 -4.29 -15.70 -2.88
N LEU A 74 -5.14 -15.74 -3.91
CA LEU A 74 -6.32 -14.89 -4.03
C LEU A 74 -7.26 -15.11 -2.83
N PRO A 75 -7.95 -14.07 -2.31
CA PRO A 75 -8.93 -14.26 -1.24
C PRO A 75 -10.03 -15.25 -1.67
N GLU A 76 -10.47 -16.12 -0.75
CA GLU A 76 -11.57 -17.06 -1.02
C GLU A 76 -12.88 -16.36 -1.42
N SER A 77 -13.03 -15.10 -1.02
CA SER A 77 -14.19 -14.26 -1.36
C SER A 77 -14.17 -13.69 -2.78
N PHE A 78 -13.09 -13.88 -3.55
CA PHE A 78 -13.00 -13.43 -4.93
C PHE A 78 -13.76 -14.38 -5.88
N PRO A 79 -14.53 -13.87 -6.87
CA PRO A 79 -14.81 -12.45 -7.16
C PRO A 79 -16.10 -11.94 -6.48
N HIS A 80 -16.70 -12.69 -5.57
CA HIS A 80 -18.06 -12.43 -5.05
C HIS A 80 -18.17 -11.18 -4.17
N GLN A 81 -17.12 -10.79 -3.45
CA GLN A 81 -17.12 -9.63 -2.54
C GLN A 81 -16.23 -8.47 -3.02
N THR A 82 -15.64 -8.57 -4.21
CA THR A 82 -14.81 -7.49 -4.75
C THR A 82 -15.67 -6.37 -5.33
N SER A 83 -15.22 -5.13 -5.18
CA SER A 83 -15.77 -4.00 -5.94
C SER A 83 -15.70 -4.30 -7.44
N VAL A 84 -16.65 -3.75 -8.20
CA VAL A 84 -16.57 -3.81 -9.66
C VAL A 84 -15.45 -2.87 -10.12
N PRO A 85 -14.55 -3.29 -11.04
CA PRO A 85 -13.49 -2.44 -11.55
C PRO A 85 -14.08 -1.19 -12.20
N ARG A 86 -13.54 -0.03 -11.86
CA ARG A 86 -14.03 1.27 -12.34
C ARG A 86 -13.82 1.48 -13.83
N PHE A 87 -12.74 0.93 -14.37
CA PHE A 87 -12.37 1.10 -15.77
C PHE A 87 -12.49 -0.22 -16.55
N LEU A 88 -12.93 -0.11 -17.80
CA LEU A 88 -13.04 -1.23 -18.73
C LEU A 88 -11.87 -1.24 -19.72
N ASP A 89 -11.59 -2.40 -20.31
CA ASP A 89 -10.64 -2.50 -21.41
C ASP A 89 -11.10 -1.61 -22.58
N GLY A 90 -10.19 -0.78 -23.09
CA GLY A 90 -10.46 0.23 -24.12
C GLY A 90 -10.78 1.62 -23.58
N GLU A 91 -10.95 1.81 -22.27
CA GLU A 91 -11.19 3.14 -21.70
C GLU A 91 -9.93 4.00 -21.66
N LEU A 92 -10.10 5.29 -21.97
CA LEU A 92 -9.06 6.30 -21.88
C LEU A 92 -8.98 6.81 -20.44
N VAL A 93 -7.80 6.67 -19.85
CA VAL A 93 -7.50 7.07 -18.47
C VAL A 93 -6.30 8.00 -18.44
N ARG A 94 -6.18 8.76 -17.36
CA ARG A 94 -4.98 9.51 -17.02
C ARG A 94 -4.64 9.32 -15.55
N TRP A 95 -3.36 9.45 -15.22
CA TRP A 95 -2.93 9.45 -13.83
C TRP A 95 -3.42 10.73 -13.14
N LEU A 96 -3.76 10.62 -11.86
CA LEU A 96 -4.07 11.78 -11.02
C LEU A 96 -2.85 12.71 -10.92
N LEU A 97 -3.11 14.02 -10.90
CA LEU A 97 -2.08 15.03 -10.77
C LEU A 97 -1.49 14.99 -9.36
N LEU A 98 -0.20 14.65 -9.26
CA LEU A 98 0.59 14.96 -8.06
C LEU A 98 0.82 16.47 -8.02
N SER A 99 0.76 17.05 -6.81
CA SER A 99 0.43 18.45 -6.45
C SER A 99 1.17 19.59 -7.17
N ASN A 100 2.12 19.30 -8.07
CA ASN A 100 2.98 20.26 -8.75
C ASN A 100 3.10 20.06 -10.28
N HIS A 101 2.43 19.07 -10.87
CA HIS A 101 2.44 18.85 -12.31
C HIS A 101 1.17 19.37 -12.97
N THR A 102 1.28 19.96 -14.16
CA THR A 102 0.14 20.49 -14.93
C THR A 102 -0.41 19.47 -15.93
N GLN A 103 0.33 18.40 -16.19
CA GLN A 103 -0.04 17.32 -17.09
C GLN A 103 0.52 16.01 -16.55
N THR A 104 -0.27 14.95 -16.68
CA THR A 104 0.11 13.58 -16.36
C THR A 104 0.00 12.72 -17.60
N ASP A 105 0.69 11.58 -17.57
CA ASP A 105 0.60 10.61 -18.64
C ASP A 105 -0.84 10.08 -18.76
N SER A 106 -1.19 9.74 -19.99
CA SER A 106 -2.51 9.21 -20.32
C SER A 106 -2.36 8.03 -21.27
N GLY A 107 -3.38 7.17 -21.24
CA GLY A 107 -3.33 5.94 -21.99
C GLY A 107 -4.66 5.20 -22.01
N ILE A 108 -4.65 4.07 -22.69
CA ILE A 108 -5.82 3.21 -22.85
C ILE A 108 -5.63 1.98 -21.98
N VAL A 109 -6.65 1.61 -21.20
CA VAL A 109 -6.65 0.36 -20.44
C VAL A 109 -6.63 -0.82 -21.42
N ILE A 110 -5.57 -1.64 -21.40
CA ILE A 110 -5.50 -2.86 -22.21
C ILE A 110 -6.06 -4.05 -21.44
N ARG A 111 -5.79 -4.08 -20.12
CA ARG A 111 -6.11 -5.20 -19.24
C ARG A 111 -6.33 -4.70 -17.82
N ARG A 112 -7.10 -5.47 -17.06
CA ARG A 112 -7.27 -5.35 -15.61
C ARG A 112 -7.01 -6.67 -14.91
N PHE A 113 -6.48 -6.59 -13.71
CA PHE A 113 -6.23 -7.75 -12.86
C PHE A 113 -6.33 -7.34 -11.39
N PHE A 114 -6.61 -8.33 -10.55
CA PHE A 114 -6.72 -8.12 -9.10
C PHE A 114 -5.38 -8.47 -8.46
N ALA A 115 -4.81 -7.55 -7.70
CA ALA A 115 -3.47 -7.69 -7.13
C ALA A 115 -3.44 -7.18 -5.68
N PHE A 116 -2.50 -7.72 -4.89
CA PHE A 116 -2.29 -7.24 -3.53
C PHE A 116 -1.54 -5.90 -3.54
N ALA A 117 -2.23 -4.84 -3.13
CA ALA A 117 -1.71 -3.50 -2.94
C ALA A 117 -0.97 -3.44 -1.60
N SER A 118 0.32 -3.74 -1.59
CA SER A 118 1.13 -3.78 -0.35
C SER A 118 1.09 -2.45 0.40
N HIS A 119 1.00 -1.32 -0.30
CA HIS A 119 0.90 0.00 0.31
C HIS A 119 -0.38 0.17 1.15
N ARG A 120 -1.49 -0.48 0.76
CA ARG A 120 -2.76 -0.49 1.51
C ARG A 120 -2.99 -1.77 2.32
N GLY A 121 -2.15 -2.77 2.13
CA GLY A 121 -2.27 -4.07 2.77
C GLY A 121 -3.58 -4.80 2.45
N GLN A 122 -4.17 -4.55 1.27
CA GLN A 122 -5.41 -5.17 0.81
C GLN A 122 -5.35 -5.51 -0.68
N TRP A 123 -6.30 -6.31 -1.16
CA TRP A 123 -6.40 -6.64 -2.59
C TRP A 123 -7.23 -5.60 -3.33
N GLU A 124 -6.70 -5.13 -4.46
CA GLU A 124 -7.32 -4.05 -5.25
C GLU A 124 -7.16 -4.26 -6.77
N TRP A 125 -7.93 -3.48 -7.53
CA TRP A 125 -7.83 -3.46 -8.98
C TRP A 125 -6.57 -2.74 -9.45
N LYS A 126 -5.83 -3.40 -10.34
CA LYS A 126 -4.68 -2.86 -11.03
C LYS A 126 -4.89 -2.96 -12.53
N TYR A 127 -4.42 -1.96 -13.26
CA TYR A 127 -4.62 -1.82 -14.69
C TYR A 127 -3.28 -1.87 -15.41
N LEU A 128 -3.26 -2.50 -16.59
CA LEU A 128 -2.19 -2.40 -17.57
C LEU A 128 -2.64 -1.41 -18.65
N ILE A 129 -1.86 -0.35 -18.85
CA ILE A 129 -2.23 0.81 -19.65
C ILE A 129 -1.25 0.97 -20.81
N TRP A 130 -1.78 1.16 -22.01
CA TRP A 130 -1.02 1.60 -23.18
C TRP A 130 -0.89 3.13 -23.15
N LEU A 131 0.33 3.66 -23.01
CA LEU A 131 0.58 5.10 -23.01
C LEU A 131 0.45 5.73 -24.40
N LYS A 132 -0.15 6.92 -24.48
CA LYS A 132 -0.55 7.59 -25.73
C LYS A 132 0.60 8.28 -26.48
N ASP A 133 1.68 8.66 -25.82
CA ASP A 133 2.74 9.44 -26.45
C ASP A 133 4.13 9.04 -25.94
N THR A 134 4.87 8.34 -26.80
CA THR A 134 6.31 8.20 -26.67
C THR A 134 6.87 8.15 -28.07
N SER A 135 7.62 9.19 -28.43
CA SER A 135 8.17 9.47 -29.75
C SER A 135 9.06 8.37 -30.36
N SER A 136 9.14 7.16 -29.77
CA SER A 136 9.95 6.05 -30.30
C SER A 136 9.64 4.62 -29.77
N GLY A 137 8.45 4.29 -29.23
CA GLY A 137 8.16 2.88 -28.87
C GLY A 137 6.77 2.56 -28.32
N ILE A 138 6.44 1.27 -28.21
CA ILE A 138 5.25 0.80 -27.46
C ILE A 138 5.60 0.86 -25.98
N HIS A 139 4.95 1.77 -25.25
CA HIS A 139 5.13 1.90 -23.80
C HIS A 139 3.85 1.49 -23.08
N ALA A 140 3.99 0.52 -22.18
CA ALA A 140 2.94 0.09 -21.30
C ALA A 140 3.40 0.24 -19.85
N ASP A 141 2.49 0.66 -18.99
CA ASP A 141 2.72 0.80 -17.56
C ASP A 141 1.56 0.21 -16.75
N THR A 142 1.75 0.05 -15.44
CA THR A 142 0.70 -0.40 -14.53
C THR A 142 0.37 0.65 -13.48
N ALA A 143 -0.92 0.80 -13.18
CA ALA A 143 -1.39 1.74 -12.16
C ALA A 143 -2.50 1.10 -11.31
N TRP A 144 -2.58 1.53 -10.05
CA TRP A 144 -3.69 1.15 -9.18
C TRP A 144 -4.96 1.92 -9.58
N GLU A 145 -6.13 1.39 -9.21
CA GLU A 145 -7.40 2.04 -9.54
C GLU A 145 -7.50 3.45 -8.96
N GLU A 146 -6.97 3.68 -7.74
CA GLU A 146 -7.00 4.99 -7.12
C GLU A 146 -6.13 6.04 -7.82
N ASP A 147 -5.11 5.60 -8.57
CA ASP A 147 -4.14 6.49 -9.22
C ASP A 147 -4.69 7.08 -10.52
N LEU A 148 -5.87 6.63 -10.96
CA LEU A 148 -6.40 6.92 -12.28
C LEU A 148 -7.73 7.67 -12.21
N GLU A 149 -7.95 8.49 -13.23
CA GLU A 149 -9.25 9.06 -13.53
C GLU A 149 -9.63 8.89 -15.00
N SER A 150 -10.94 8.84 -15.25
CA SER A 150 -11.48 8.67 -16.61
C SER A 150 -11.30 9.96 -17.40
N LEU A 151 -10.64 9.87 -18.55
CA LEU A 151 -10.62 10.93 -19.52
C LEU A 151 -11.89 10.83 -20.37
N LYS A 152 -13.03 11.27 -19.83
CA LYS A 152 -14.25 11.37 -20.63
C LYS A 152 -13.95 12.32 -21.78
N GLU A 153 -13.97 11.81 -23.02
CA GLU A 153 -14.00 12.70 -24.18
C GLU A 153 -15.22 13.59 -24.00
N GLY A 154 -14.96 14.89 -23.77
CA GLY A 154 -16.01 15.88 -23.77
C GLY A 154 -16.76 15.72 -25.08
N LYS A 155 -18.06 15.43 -25.00
CA LYS A 155 -18.95 15.55 -26.15
C LYS A 155 -18.76 16.97 -26.69
N TYR A 156 -18.06 17.10 -27.82
CA TYR A 156 -18.10 18.33 -28.58
C TYR A 156 -19.57 18.53 -29.00
N PRO A 157 -20.17 19.70 -28.71
CA PRO A 157 -21.47 20.06 -29.27
C PRO A 157 -21.40 20.20 -30.80
#